data_AF-A0A8T2XHI9-F1
#
_entry.id   AF-A0A8T2XHI9-F1
#
_cell.length_a   1.000
_cell.length_b   1.000
_cell.length_c   1.000
_cell.angle_alpha   90.00
_cell.angle_beta   90.00
_cell.angle_gamma   90.00
#
_symmetry.space_group_name_H-M   'P 1'
#
loop_
_entity.id
_entity.type
_entity.pdbx_description
1 polymer ?
#
loop_
_entity_poly.entity_id
_entity_poly.type
_entity_poly.pdbx_seq_one_letter_code
_entity_poly.pdbx_strand_id
1 'polypeptide(L)'
;MLQNQIGYTFKNIGYLRRAMTHSSFSQENNKALSILGSNVIDTSVSMYYLGKDIEISSKDLNRWISENAKVDTSCAVDGMRLGLNRVVRVSPKTNSTAPTVVCSAFRAIFGAIAIDTRKVDDAGSVFWNVHCSEVGRVMDM
;
A
#
# COMPACT_ATOMS: atom_id res chain seq x y z
N MET A 1 15.88 -3.00 7.30
CA MET A 1 14.64 -3.70 7.73
C MET A 1 13.44 -2.99 7.11
N LEU A 2 12.36 -3.69 6.76
CA LEU A 2 11.19 -3.13 6.06
C LEU A 2 10.61 -1.88 6.74
N GLN A 3 10.52 -1.87 8.09
CA GLN A 3 10.07 -0.69 8.86
C GLN A 3 10.87 0.58 8.56
N ASN A 4 12.18 0.46 8.34
CA ASN A 4 13.03 1.60 7.98
C ASN A 4 12.77 2.07 6.55
N GLN A 5 12.50 1.15 5.62
CA GLN A 5 12.22 1.49 4.22
C GLN A 5 10.88 2.22 4.07
N ILE A 6 9.87 1.84 4.86
CA ILE A 6 8.56 2.51 4.88
C ILE A 6 8.52 3.72 5.83
N GLY A 7 9.59 3.99 6.59
CA GLY A 7 9.63 5.10 7.55
C GLY A 7 8.61 4.98 8.69
N TYR A 8 8.16 3.78 9.04
CA TYR A 8 7.16 3.54 10.09
C TYR A 8 7.57 2.38 11.00
N THR A 9 7.56 2.64 12.31
CA THR A 9 7.81 1.63 13.34
C THR A 9 6.48 1.21 13.97
N PHE A 10 6.12 -0.06 13.82
CA PHE A 10 4.89 -0.61 14.36
C PHE A 10 4.93 -0.67 15.89
N LYS A 11 3.86 -0.20 16.53
CA LYS A 11 3.62 -0.39 17.97
C LYS A 11 3.34 -1.85 18.26
N ASN A 12 2.52 -2.49 17.43
CA ASN A 12 2.29 -3.93 17.43
C ASN A 12 2.87 -4.58 16.16
N ILE A 13 4.04 -5.21 16.30
CA ILE A 13 4.71 -5.91 15.20
C ILE A 13 3.87 -7.07 14.61
N GLY A 14 2.87 -7.57 15.34
CA GLY A 14 1.92 -8.56 14.86
C GLY A 14 1.16 -8.10 13.62
N TYR A 15 0.84 -6.80 13.52
CA TYR A 15 0.17 -6.27 12.34
C TYR A 15 1.04 -6.30 11.09
N LEU A 16 2.33 -5.98 11.21
CA LEU A 16 3.29 -6.13 10.11
C LEU A 16 3.46 -7.60 9.70
N ARG A 17 3.58 -8.50 10.68
CA ARG A 17 3.67 -9.95 10.41
C ARG A 17 2.45 -10.45 9.64
N ARG A 18 1.25 -10.01 10.04
CA ARG A 18 0.01 -10.37 9.35
C ARG A 18 -0.08 -9.76 7.96
N ALA A 19 0.32 -8.51 7.78
CA ALA A 19 0.39 -7.86 6.46
C ALA A 19 1.31 -8.61 5.49
N MET A 20 2.42 -9.17 5.99
CA MET A 20 3.36 -9.99 5.23
C MET A 20 3.00 -11.47 5.18
N THR A 21 1.77 -11.86 5.48
CA THR A 21 1.32 -13.27 5.42
C THR A 21 0.22 -13.43 4.37
N HIS A 22 0.52 -14.15 3.29
CA HIS A 22 -0.46 -14.45 2.23
C HIS A 22 -1.44 -15.55 2.67
N SER A 23 -2.65 -15.57 2.12
CA SER A 23 -3.67 -16.57 2.49
C SER A 23 -3.32 -18.01 2.14
N SER A 24 -2.35 -18.22 1.24
CA SER A 24 -1.83 -19.57 1.00
C SER A 24 -0.93 -20.08 2.11
N PHE A 25 -0.38 -19.19 2.95
CA PHE A 25 0.49 -19.54 4.07
C PHE A 25 -0.29 -19.79 5.38
N SER A 26 -1.32 -18.98 5.66
CA SER A 26 -2.09 -19.07 6.91
C SER A 26 -3.52 -18.55 6.76
N GLN A 27 -4.42 -18.99 7.63
CA GLN A 27 -5.76 -18.39 7.80
C GLN A 27 -5.66 -16.99 8.43
N GLU A 28 -4.67 -16.76 9.30
CA GLU A 28 -4.32 -15.43 9.76
C GLU A 28 -3.43 -14.76 8.71
N ASN A 29 -4.07 -14.03 7.79
CA ASN A 29 -3.40 -13.46 6.62
C ASN A 29 -3.78 -11.99 6.37
N ASN A 30 -3.20 -11.47 5.30
CA ASN A 30 -3.25 -10.09 4.89
C ASN A 30 -4.49 -9.67 4.12
N LYS A 31 -5.42 -10.58 3.74
CA LYS A 31 -6.57 -10.22 2.89
C LYS A 31 -7.40 -9.07 3.45
N ALA A 32 -7.79 -9.15 4.72
CA ALA A 32 -8.59 -8.12 5.37
C ALA A 32 -7.83 -6.78 5.45
N LEU A 33 -6.53 -6.83 5.77
CA LEU A 33 -5.67 -5.64 5.82
C LEU A 33 -5.48 -5.03 4.43
N SER A 34 -5.37 -5.86 3.39
CA SER A 34 -5.25 -5.40 2.00
C SER A 34 -6.50 -4.68 1.52
N ILE A 35 -7.69 -5.10 1.96
CA ILE A 35 -8.94 -4.40 1.62
C ILE A 35 -8.95 -3.02 2.28
N LEU A 36 -8.69 -2.95 3.59
CA LEU A 36 -8.61 -1.68 4.30
C LEU A 36 -7.54 -0.77 3.70
N GLY A 37 -6.35 -1.31 3.42
CA GLY A 37 -5.25 -0.56 2.82
C GLY A 37 -5.56 -0.03 1.42
N SER A 38 -6.32 -0.76 0.61
CA SER A 38 -6.82 -0.25 -0.68
C SER A 38 -7.67 1.00 -0.45
N ASN A 39 -8.63 0.94 0.47
CA ASN A 39 -9.50 2.09 0.77
C ASN A 39 -8.72 3.27 1.34
N VAL A 40 -7.70 3.02 2.16
CA VAL A 40 -6.78 4.06 2.68
C VAL A 40 -6.06 4.75 1.52
N ILE A 41 -5.50 3.99 0.57
CA ILE A 41 -4.81 4.52 -0.61
C ILE A 41 -5.78 5.35 -1.46
N ASP A 42 -6.93 4.79 -1.81
CA ASP A 42 -7.94 5.47 -2.65
C ASP A 42 -8.41 6.78 -1.99
N THR A 43 -8.63 6.77 -0.68
CA THR A 43 -8.98 7.97 0.10
C THR A 43 -7.84 8.98 0.10
N SER A 44 -6.60 8.54 0.30
CA SER A 44 -5.42 9.42 0.32
C SER A 44 -5.18 10.10 -1.03
N VAL A 45 -5.37 9.35 -2.13
CA VAL A 45 -5.33 9.87 -3.50
C VAL A 45 -6.45 10.88 -3.71
N SER A 46 -7.68 10.54 -3.31
CA SER A 46 -8.83 11.43 -3.46
C SER A 46 -8.62 12.76 -2.71
N MET A 47 -8.19 12.69 -1.45
CA MET A 47 -7.92 13.85 -0.61
C MET A 47 -6.82 14.74 -1.20
N TYR A 48 -5.76 14.13 -1.76
CA TYR A 48 -4.68 14.89 -2.39
C TYR A 48 -5.16 15.70 -3.60
N TYR A 49 -5.89 15.08 -4.52
CA TYR A 49 -6.35 15.76 -5.73
C TYR A 49 -7.44 16.80 -5.43
N LEU A 50 -8.41 16.49 -4.57
CA LEU A 50 -9.43 17.45 -4.13
C LEU A 50 -8.83 18.62 -3.34
N GLY A 51 -7.78 18.37 -2.55
CA GLY A 51 -7.07 19.42 -1.82
C GLY A 51 -6.27 20.36 -2.74
N LYS A 52 -5.90 19.90 -3.95
CA LYS A 52 -5.22 20.72 -4.97
C LYS A 52 -6.18 21.46 -5.89
N ASP A 53 -7.27 20.79 -6.27
CA ASP A 53 -8.30 21.32 -7.14
C ASP A 53 -9.66 20.78 -6.69
N ILE A 54 -10.43 21.64 -6.00
CA ILE A 54 -11.76 21.28 -5.52
C ILE A 54 -12.79 21.18 -6.65
N GLU A 55 -12.50 21.78 -7.81
CA GLU A 55 -13.36 21.76 -9.00
C GLU A 55 -13.05 20.59 -9.94
N ILE A 56 -12.14 19.68 -9.56
CA ILE A 56 -11.80 18.48 -10.35
C ILE A 56 -13.05 17.68 -10.70
N SER A 57 -13.17 17.28 -11.96
CA SER A 57 -14.31 16.48 -12.39
C SER A 57 -14.32 15.11 -11.72
N SER A 58 -15.50 14.57 -11.43
CA SER A 58 -15.65 13.22 -10.87
C SER A 58 -15.01 12.15 -11.76
N LYS A 59 -15.01 12.36 -13.09
CA LYS A 59 -14.36 11.49 -14.06
C LYS A 59 -12.84 11.49 -13.88
N ASP A 60 -12.22 12.66 -13.76
CA ASP A 60 -10.77 12.78 -13.61
C ASP A 60 -10.30 12.30 -12.24
N LEU A 61 -11.04 12.59 -11.18
CA LEU A 61 -10.77 12.07 -9.84
C LEU A 61 -10.79 10.52 -9.84
N ASN A 62 -11.83 9.90 -10.40
CA ASN A 62 -11.92 8.44 -10.51
C ASN A 62 -10.81 7.83 -11.37
N ARG A 63 -10.34 8.54 -12.39
CA ARG A 63 -9.19 8.12 -13.19
C ARG A 63 -7.92 8.06 -12.33
N TRP A 64 -7.61 9.10 -11.56
CA TRP A 64 -6.44 9.12 -10.68
C TRP A 64 -6.48 8.03 -9.60
N ILE A 65 -7.65 7.81 -8.98
CA ILE A 65 -7.85 6.71 -8.03
C ILE A 65 -7.58 5.36 -8.71
N SER A 66 -8.19 5.14 -9.88
CA SER A 66 -8.05 3.88 -10.63
C SER A 66 -6.61 3.62 -11.08
N GLU A 67 -5.87 4.65 -11.47
CA GLU A 67 -4.45 4.54 -11.83
C GLU A 67 -3.59 4.06 -10.65
N ASN A 68 -3.84 4.58 -9.44
CA ASN A 68 -3.17 4.15 -8.22
C ASN A 68 -3.59 2.73 -7.76
N ALA A 69 -4.80 2.31 -8.10
CA ALA A 69 -5.33 0.98 -7.80
C ALA A 69 -4.84 -0.12 -8.77
N LYS A 70 -4.12 0.20 -9.85
CA LYS A 70 -3.63 -0.80 -10.83
C LYS A 70 -2.60 -1.72 -10.20
N VAL A 71 -2.84 -3.03 -10.30
CA VAL A 71 -1.97 -4.06 -9.73
C VAL A 71 -0.57 -4.01 -10.36
N ASP A 72 -0.50 -4.11 -11.68
CA ASP A 72 0.77 -4.32 -12.38
C ASP A 72 1.62 -3.06 -12.52
N THR A 73 1.03 -1.87 -12.43
CA THR A 73 1.71 -0.59 -12.68
C THR A 73 1.85 0.30 -11.45
N SER A 74 1.20 -0.02 -10.32
CA SER A 74 1.30 0.77 -9.08
C SER A 74 1.77 -0.11 -7.92
N CYS A 75 0.85 -0.76 -7.20
CA CYS A 75 1.19 -1.47 -5.95
C CYS A 75 2.16 -2.64 -6.12
N ALA A 76 2.15 -3.37 -7.24
CA ALA A 76 3.14 -4.43 -7.45
C ALA A 76 4.53 -3.85 -7.73
N VAL A 77 4.63 -2.75 -8.48
CA VAL A 77 5.90 -2.07 -8.77
C VAL A 77 6.52 -1.54 -7.47
N ASP A 78 5.75 -0.79 -6.67
CA ASP A 78 6.19 -0.28 -5.38
C ASP A 78 6.54 -1.41 -4.41
N GLY A 79 5.72 -2.45 -4.36
CA GLY A 79 5.98 -3.61 -3.52
C GLY A 79 7.25 -4.37 -3.92
N MET A 80 7.54 -4.49 -5.22
CA MET A 80 8.78 -5.09 -5.71
C MET A 80 10.00 -4.23 -5.36
N ARG A 81 9.89 -2.90 -5.48
CA ARG A 81 10.94 -1.94 -5.10
C ARG A 81 11.26 -1.99 -3.60
N LEU A 82 10.25 -2.18 -2.76
CA LEU A 82 10.42 -2.44 -1.32
C LEU A 82 10.94 -3.85 -1.01
N GLY A 83 11.08 -4.72 -2.02
CA GLY A 83 11.54 -6.11 -1.84
C GLY A 83 10.52 -6.99 -1.12
N LEU A 84 9.22 -6.68 -1.17
CA LEU A 84 8.17 -7.41 -0.45
C LEU A 84 8.09 -8.88 -0.87
N ASN A 85 8.44 -9.21 -2.12
CA ASN A 85 8.52 -10.58 -2.61
C ASN A 85 9.50 -11.47 -1.82
N ARG A 86 10.46 -10.87 -1.11
CA ARG A 86 11.44 -11.58 -0.25
C ARG A 86 10.98 -11.71 1.20
N VAL A 87 9.99 -10.93 1.61
CA VAL A 87 9.50 -10.84 3.00
C VAL A 87 8.15 -11.52 3.17
N VAL A 88 7.31 -11.49 2.13
CA VAL A 88 5.98 -12.09 2.15
C VAL A 88 6.07 -13.61 2.33
N ARG A 89 5.32 -14.09 3.31
CA ARG A 89 5.21 -15.52 3.64
C ARG A 89 4.13 -16.12 2.76
N VAL A 90 4.53 -17.09 1.94
CA VAL A 90 3.68 -17.82 1.01
C VAL A 90 3.92 -19.32 1.18
N SER A 91 2.95 -20.16 0.79
CA SER A 91 3.21 -21.61 0.73
C SER A 91 4.16 -21.95 -0.42
N PRO A 92 4.83 -23.13 -0.39
CA PRO A 92 5.79 -23.53 -1.42
C PRO A 92 5.23 -23.56 -2.87
N LYS A 93 3.91 -23.66 -3.03
CA LYS A 93 3.23 -23.69 -4.34
C LYS A 93 2.81 -22.31 -4.86
N THR A 94 2.97 -21.27 -4.05
CA THR A 94 2.56 -19.90 -4.40
C THR A 94 3.77 -19.08 -4.80
N ASN A 95 3.72 -18.43 -5.96
CA ASN A 95 4.78 -17.54 -6.39
C ASN A 95 4.75 -16.21 -5.62
N SER A 96 5.79 -15.93 -4.81
CA SER A 96 5.90 -14.68 -4.05
C SER A 96 6.17 -13.44 -4.90
N THR A 97 6.59 -13.60 -6.16
CA THR A 97 6.78 -12.49 -7.12
C THR A 97 5.54 -12.18 -7.93
N ALA A 98 4.47 -12.97 -7.81
CA ALA A 98 3.23 -12.71 -8.53
C ALA A 98 2.69 -11.31 -8.18
N PRO A 99 2.33 -10.46 -9.17
CA PRO A 99 1.90 -9.09 -8.93
C PRO A 99 0.75 -8.99 -7.92
N THR A 100 -0.19 -9.92 -7.95
CA THR A 100 -1.33 -9.98 -7.01
C THR A 100 -0.89 -10.27 -5.57
N VAL A 101 0.12 -11.10 -5.36
CA VAL A 101 0.68 -11.41 -4.03
C VAL A 101 1.42 -10.19 -3.47
N VAL A 102 2.27 -9.57 -4.30
CA VAL A 102 3.06 -8.40 -3.92
C VAL A 102 2.16 -7.20 -3.65
N CYS A 103 1.20 -6.93 -4.53
CA CYS A 103 0.25 -5.84 -4.37
C CYS A 103 -0.64 -6.03 -3.12
N SER A 104 -1.10 -7.25 -2.84
CA SER A 104 -1.85 -7.55 -1.61
C SER A 104 -1.03 -7.25 -0.36
N ALA A 105 0.24 -7.68 -0.34
CA ALA A 105 1.15 -7.38 0.76
C ALA A 105 1.41 -5.87 0.90
N PHE A 106 1.60 -5.16 -0.21
CA PHE A 106 1.80 -3.71 -0.25
C PHE A 106 0.61 -2.97 0.36
N ARG A 107 -0.61 -3.22 -0.13
CA ARG A 107 -1.82 -2.62 0.43
C ARG A 107 -1.99 -2.96 1.90
N ALA A 108 -1.72 -4.21 2.28
CA ALA A 108 -1.86 -4.65 3.65
C ALA A 108 -0.94 -3.91 4.64
N ILE A 109 0.22 -3.37 4.20
CA ILE A 109 1.06 -2.52 5.05
C ILE A 109 0.26 -1.30 5.51
N PHE A 110 -0.40 -0.59 4.59
CA PHE A 110 -1.14 0.62 4.94
C PHE A 110 -2.40 0.31 5.75
N GLY A 111 -3.06 -0.80 5.48
CA GLY A 111 -4.13 -1.30 6.34
C GLY A 111 -3.65 -1.62 7.76
N ALA A 112 -2.46 -2.21 7.88
CA ALA A 112 -1.83 -2.51 9.17
C ALA A 112 -1.43 -1.22 9.93
N ILE A 113 -0.89 -0.21 9.24
CA ILE A 113 -0.54 1.08 9.84
C ILE A 113 -1.81 1.79 10.32
N ALA A 114 -2.89 1.79 9.53
CA ALA A 114 -4.14 2.45 9.90
C ALA A 114 -4.74 1.89 11.20
N ILE A 115 -4.66 0.58 11.42
CA ILE A 115 -5.16 -0.04 12.67
C ILE A 115 -4.19 0.12 13.85
N ASP A 116 -2.88 0.19 13.59
CA ASP A 116 -1.84 0.38 14.62
C ASP A 116 -1.83 1.82 15.16
N THR A 117 -2.14 2.80 14.30
CA THR A 117 -2.27 4.22 14.65
C THR A 117 -3.70 4.60 15.06
N ARG A 118 -4.71 3.86 14.59
CA ARG A 118 -6.14 4.22 14.61
C ARG A 118 -6.45 5.50 13.83
N LYS A 119 -5.60 5.85 12.85
CA LYS A 119 -5.72 7.05 12.02
C LYS A 119 -5.42 6.70 10.56
N VAL A 120 -6.40 6.95 9.70
CA VAL A 120 -6.26 6.70 8.26
C VAL A 120 -5.22 7.64 7.64
N ASP A 121 -5.18 8.90 8.10
CA ASP A 121 -4.28 9.92 7.58
C ASP A 121 -2.79 9.61 7.83
N ASP A 122 -2.46 8.99 8.97
CA ASP A 122 -1.09 8.56 9.26
C ASP A 122 -0.64 7.51 8.24
N ALA A 123 -1.52 6.55 7.91
CA ALA A 123 -1.23 5.53 6.90
C ALA A 123 -1.13 6.13 5.48
N GLY A 124 -1.99 7.09 5.14
CA GLY A 124 -1.93 7.83 3.88
C GLY A 124 -0.62 8.62 3.72
N SER A 125 -0.15 9.25 4.80
CA SER A 125 1.13 9.97 4.81
C SER A 125 2.31 9.03 4.54
N VAL A 126 2.30 7.84 5.15
CA VAL A 126 3.32 6.81 4.87
C VAL A 126 3.23 6.31 3.43
N PHE A 127 2.02 6.12 2.90
CA PHE A 127 1.81 5.76 1.49
C PHE A 127 2.46 6.78 0.55
N TRP A 128 2.21 8.07 0.74
CA TRP A 128 2.81 9.10 -0.08
C TRP A 128 4.34 9.14 0.04
N ASN A 129 4.92 8.92 1.22
CA ASN A 129 6.39 8.84 1.36
C ASN A 129 7.00 7.68 0.57
N VAL A 130 6.32 6.53 0.56
CA VAL A 130 6.75 5.36 -0.21
C VAL A 130 6.54 5.61 -1.70
N HIS A 131 5.36 6.05 -2.12
CA HIS A 131 4.96 6.22 -3.51
C HIS A 131 5.71 7.40 -4.19
N CYS A 132 5.86 8.55 -3.52
CA CYS A 132 6.49 9.76 -4.08
C CYS A 132 8.02 9.74 -4.11
N SER A 133 8.68 8.67 -3.66
CA SER A 133 10.14 8.56 -3.84
C SER A 133 10.57 8.48 -5.32
N GLU A 134 9.61 8.48 -6.27
CA GLU A 134 9.84 8.85 -7.69
C GLU A 134 9.06 10.10 -8.17
N VAL A 135 7.88 10.40 -7.61
CA VAL A 135 7.08 11.56 -8.03
C VAL A 135 7.77 12.90 -7.74
N GLY A 136 8.65 12.94 -6.72
CA GLY A 136 9.51 14.10 -6.45
C GLY A 136 10.53 14.44 -7.54
N ARG A 137 10.66 13.67 -8.64
CA ARG A 137 11.46 14.07 -9.82
C ARG A 137 10.64 14.65 -10.98
N VAL A 138 9.32 14.52 -10.96
CA VAL A 138 8.45 14.98 -12.05
C VAL A 138 7.60 16.19 -11.63
N MET A 139 7.61 16.55 -10.35
CA MET A 139 6.83 17.68 -9.81
C MET A 139 7.66 18.91 -9.42
N ASP A 140 8.98 18.86 -9.63
CA ASP A 140 9.89 20.03 -9.51
C ASP A 140 10.21 20.65 -10.90
N MET A 141 9.32 20.49 -11.89
CA MET A 141 9.35 21.19 -13.18
C MET A 141 8.01 21.84 -13.50
#